data_AF-A0A2N2MG39-F1
#
_entry.id   AF-A0A2N2MG39-F1
#
_cell.length_a   1.000
_cell.length_b   1.000
_cell.length_c   1.000
_cell.angle_alpha   90.00
_cell.angle_beta   90.00
_cell.angle_gamma   90.00
#
_symmetry.space_group_name_H-M   'P 1'
#
loop_
_entity.id
_entity.type
_entity.pdbx_description
1 polymer ?
#
loop_
_entity_poly.entity_id
_entity_poly.type
_entity_poly.pdbx_seq_one_letter_code
_entity_poly.pdbx_strand_id
1 'polypeptide(L)'
;MNHESITEIESLEYQLPRWEKWLYLCYGASFTMFVNALVRSVERSYLKAVFVVSAEELKLMGGSISVPDSVVQHIAASLNAPWWPLVCGGILMAMLFPGLVLSFHSGWRKVSIHKRLNLMLGFFISAWVMLLSLGVQDPLNVADGYNFLLLGSAIAIGVGFWRLRRKQTKAEVIFPYLIIPA
;
A
#
# COMPACT_ATOMS: atom_id res chain seq x y z
N MET A 1 -20.65 -34.62 7.64
CA MET A 1 -20.44 -33.15 7.58
C MET A 1 -21.50 -32.55 8.49
N ASN A 2 -21.11 -31.95 9.61
CA ASN A 2 -22.06 -31.54 10.66
C ASN A 2 -22.78 -30.25 10.25
N HIS A 3 -24.08 -30.14 10.55
CA HIS A 3 -24.92 -29.00 10.19
C HIS A 3 -24.32 -27.64 10.64
N GLU A 4 -23.59 -27.64 11.76
CA GLU A 4 -22.85 -26.49 12.32
C GLU A 4 -21.72 -25.96 11.40
N SER A 5 -21.07 -26.85 10.65
CA SER A 5 -20.00 -26.45 9.71
C SER A 5 -20.53 -25.74 8.45
N ILE A 6 -21.77 -26.05 8.05
CA ILE A 6 -22.43 -25.44 6.89
C ILE A 6 -22.85 -24.02 7.25
N THR A 7 -23.47 -23.83 8.42
CA THR A 7 -23.91 -22.52 8.91
C THR A 7 -22.75 -21.54 9.10
N GLU A 8 -21.59 -22.03 9.55
CA GLU A 8 -20.39 -21.20 9.65
C GLU A 8 -19.88 -20.74 8.28
N ILE A 9 -19.88 -21.62 7.27
CA ILE A 9 -19.43 -21.28 5.91
C ILE A 9 -20.36 -20.22 5.30
N GLU A 10 -21.67 -20.41 5.40
CA GLU A 10 -22.66 -19.44 4.91
C GLU A 10 -22.49 -18.06 5.56
N SER A 11 -22.23 -18.04 6.88
CA SER A 11 -21.98 -16.78 7.60
C SER A 11 -20.73 -16.04 7.11
N LEU A 12 -19.67 -16.78 6.75
CA LEU A 12 -18.43 -16.22 6.22
C LEU A 12 -18.60 -15.74 4.78
N GLU A 13 -19.37 -16.46 3.97
CA GLU A 13 -19.69 -16.04 2.62
C GLU A 13 -20.55 -14.78 2.60
N TYR A 14 -21.47 -14.63 3.55
CA TYR A 14 -22.24 -13.38 3.73
C TYR A 14 -21.35 -12.18 4.10
N GLN A 15 -20.21 -12.42 4.75
CA GLN A 15 -19.27 -11.35 5.10
C GLN A 15 -18.39 -10.91 3.92
N LEU A 16 -18.19 -11.74 2.89
CA LEU A 16 -17.30 -11.43 1.76
C LEU A 16 -17.61 -10.08 1.08
N PRO A 17 -18.87 -9.74 0.73
CA PRO A 17 -19.17 -8.45 0.10
C PRO A 17 -18.82 -7.26 0.99
N ARG A 18 -18.85 -7.41 2.31
CA ARG A 18 -18.44 -6.35 3.24
C ARG A 18 -16.94 -6.10 3.17
N TRP A 19 -16.14 -7.17 3.10
CA TRP A 19 -14.69 -7.04 2.92
C TRP A 19 -14.34 -6.48 1.54
N GLU A 20 -15.11 -6.82 0.51
CA GLU A 20 -14.91 -6.27 -0.83
C GLU A 20 -15.16 -4.75 -0.88
N LYS A 21 -16.24 -4.27 -0.23
CA LYS A 21 -16.47 -2.82 -0.06
C LYS A 21 -15.34 -2.13 0.69
N TRP A 22 -14.83 -2.78 1.74
CA TRP A 22 -13.65 -2.29 2.47
C TRP A 22 -12.40 -2.23 1.60
N LEU A 23 -12.19 -3.24 0.75
CA LEU A 23 -11.10 -3.27 -0.21
C LEU A 23 -11.17 -2.08 -1.18
N TYR A 24 -12.34 -1.77 -1.75
CA TYR A 24 -12.48 -0.62 -2.64
C TYR A 24 -12.18 0.71 -1.94
N LEU A 25 -12.60 0.85 -0.67
CA LEU A 25 -12.28 2.03 0.13
C LEU A 25 -10.77 2.14 0.38
N CYS A 26 -10.13 1.05 0.76
CA CYS A 26 -8.67 0.98 0.90
C CYS A 26 -7.99 1.35 -0.41
N TYR A 27 -8.38 0.75 -1.52
CA TYR A 27 -7.80 1.02 -2.83
C TYR A 27 -7.92 2.50 -3.19
N GLY A 28 -9.11 3.09 -3.05
CA GLY A 28 -9.35 4.51 -3.25
C GLY A 28 -8.45 5.39 -2.38
N ALA A 29 -8.36 5.10 -1.08
CA ALA A 29 -7.49 5.82 -0.16
C ALA A 29 -6.01 5.72 -0.57
N SER A 30 -5.52 4.51 -0.92
CA SER A 30 -4.13 4.31 -1.37
C SER A 30 -3.83 5.08 -2.65
N PHE A 31 -4.76 5.09 -3.59
CA PHE A 31 -4.59 5.78 -4.87
C PHE A 31 -4.61 7.30 -4.69
N THR A 32 -5.56 7.84 -3.92
CA THR A 32 -5.60 9.28 -3.60
C THR A 32 -4.33 9.73 -2.88
N MET A 33 -3.84 8.94 -1.91
CA MET A 33 -2.58 9.24 -1.23
C MET A 33 -1.38 9.18 -2.20
N PHE A 34 -1.36 8.22 -3.12
CA PHE A 34 -0.31 8.12 -4.13
C PHE A 34 -0.31 9.31 -5.09
N VAL A 35 -1.46 9.70 -5.62
CA VAL A 35 -1.59 10.90 -6.48
C VAL A 35 -1.18 12.16 -5.72
N ASN A 36 -1.64 12.33 -4.48
CA ASN A 36 -1.24 13.48 -3.67
C ASN A 36 0.27 13.50 -3.39
N ALA A 37 0.89 12.34 -3.19
CA ALA A 37 2.34 12.23 -3.05
C ALA A 37 3.09 12.64 -4.33
N LEU A 38 2.60 12.25 -5.51
CA LEU A 38 3.17 12.67 -6.79
C LEU A 38 3.09 14.19 -6.97
N VAL A 39 1.93 14.78 -6.74
CA VAL A 39 1.73 16.24 -6.83
C VAL A 39 2.70 16.96 -5.89
N ARG A 40 2.76 16.55 -4.61
CA ARG A 40 3.68 17.13 -3.63
C ARG A 40 5.16 16.95 -4.01
N SER A 41 5.52 15.81 -4.61
CA SER A 41 6.89 15.56 -5.06
C SER A 41 7.30 16.52 -6.18
N VAL A 42 6.38 16.80 -7.12
CA VAL A 42 6.58 17.79 -8.18
C VAL A 42 6.67 19.20 -7.59
N GLU A 43 5.76 19.60 -6.71
CA GLU A 43 5.78 20.90 -6.04
C GLU A 43 7.09 21.13 -5.27
N ARG A 44 7.52 20.13 -4.48
CA ARG A 44 8.80 20.20 -3.73
C ARG A 44 9.99 20.33 -4.68
N SER A 45 9.99 19.61 -5.79
CA SER A 45 11.07 19.67 -6.77
C SER A 45 11.15 21.05 -7.44
N TYR A 46 9.99 21.61 -7.80
CA TYR A 46 9.89 22.95 -8.37
C TYR A 46 10.33 24.03 -7.37
N LEU A 47 9.82 24.01 -6.15
CA LEU A 47 10.20 24.97 -5.10
C LEU A 47 11.70 24.90 -4.79
N LYS A 48 12.26 23.69 -4.66
CA LYS A 48 13.70 23.52 -4.47
C LYS A 48 14.49 24.14 -5.61
N ALA A 49 14.10 23.89 -6.86
CA ALA A 49 14.78 24.47 -8.01
C ALA A 49 14.72 26.01 -8.00
N VAL A 50 13.55 26.60 -7.75
CA VAL A 50 13.40 28.07 -7.66
C VAL A 50 14.26 28.64 -6.54
N PHE A 51 14.22 28.06 -5.33
CA PHE A 51 15.03 28.54 -4.21
C PHE A 51 16.54 28.43 -4.45
N VAL A 52 17.00 27.34 -5.07
CA VAL A 52 18.43 27.16 -5.40
C VAL A 52 18.87 28.20 -6.43
N VAL A 53 18.10 28.38 -7.51
CA VAL A 53 18.40 29.37 -8.56
C VAL A 53 18.42 30.78 -7.97
N SER A 54 17.41 31.15 -7.16
CA SER A 54 17.37 32.46 -6.52
C SER A 54 18.54 32.69 -5.56
N ALA A 55 18.99 31.65 -4.83
CA ALA A 55 20.14 31.75 -3.94
C ALA A 55 21.46 31.91 -4.72
N GLU A 56 21.62 31.24 -5.85
CA GLU A 56 22.78 31.39 -6.73
C GLU A 56 22.82 32.78 -7.39
N GLU A 57 21.70 33.27 -7.91
CA GLU A 57 21.61 34.62 -8.50
C GLU A 57 21.95 35.73 -7.50
N LEU A 58 21.48 35.59 -6.25
CA LEU A 58 21.80 36.56 -5.19
C LEU A 58 23.29 36.57 -4.83
N LYS A 59 23.91 35.39 -4.85
CA LYS A 59 25.35 35.23 -4.62
C LYS A 59 26.18 35.86 -5.74
N LEU A 60 25.69 35.77 -7.00
CA LEU A 60 26.33 36.38 -8.17
C LEU A 60 26.22 37.91 -8.19
N MET A 61 25.17 38.49 -7.60
CA MET A 61 25.01 39.94 -7.44
C MET A 61 25.84 40.56 -6.30
N GLY A 62 26.78 39.81 -5.70
CA GLY A 62 27.65 40.29 -4.63
C GLY A 62 26.96 40.42 -3.27
N GLY A 63 25.71 39.99 -3.16
CA GLY A 63 24.99 39.93 -1.89
C GLY A 63 25.44 38.70 -1.08
N SER A 64 26.14 38.91 0.02
CA SER A 64 26.41 37.86 1.01
C SER A 64 25.19 37.62 1.90
N ILE A 65 24.02 37.32 1.31
CA ILE A 65 22.88 36.86 2.09
C ILE A 65 23.08 35.38 2.33
N SER A 66 23.76 35.05 3.42
CA SER A 66 23.63 33.71 4.00
C SER A 66 22.18 33.58 4.45
N VAL A 67 21.36 32.82 3.72
CA VAL A 67 20.06 32.39 4.25
C VAL A 67 20.38 31.67 5.57
N PRO A 68 19.89 32.18 6.71
CA PRO A 68 20.21 31.57 7.99
C PRO A 68 19.79 30.10 7.97
N ASP A 69 20.64 29.20 8.47
CA ASP A 69 20.34 27.76 8.49
C ASP A 69 18.99 27.46 9.17
N SER A 70 18.57 28.30 10.12
CA SER A 70 17.26 28.24 10.77
C SER A 70 16.08 28.44 9.81
N VAL A 71 16.21 29.32 8.81
CA VAL A 71 15.17 29.54 7.79
C VAL A 71 15.09 28.35 6.85
N VAL A 72 16.24 27.80 6.43
CA VAL A 72 16.28 26.59 5.61
C VAL A 72 15.67 25.40 6.35
N GLN A 73 15.97 25.25 7.64
CA GLN A 73 15.38 24.21 8.48
C GLN A 73 13.87 24.39 8.68
N HIS A 74 13.38 25.62 8.89
CA HIS A 74 11.94 25.88 9.00
C HIS A 74 11.19 25.67 7.69
N ILE A 75 11.78 26.04 6.54
CA ILE A 75 11.22 25.75 5.22
C ILE A 75 11.22 24.24 4.97
N ALA A 76 12.31 23.54 5.28
CA ALA A 76 12.38 22.09 5.14
C ALA A 76 11.37 21.37 6.05
N ALA A 77 11.21 21.82 7.30
CA ALA A 77 10.25 21.27 8.25
C ALA A 77 8.79 21.58 7.87
N SER A 78 8.49 22.76 7.34
CA SER A 78 7.15 23.10 6.87
C SER A 78 6.79 22.37 5.56
N LEU A 79 7.76 22.14 4.69
CA LEU A 79 7.60 21.29 3.51
C LEU A 79 7.41 19.82 3.89
N ASN A 80 8.08 19.34 4.93
CA ASN A 80 7.90 17.99 5.49
C ASN A 80 6.78 17.95 6.53
N ALA A 81 5.53 17.82 6.08
CA ALA A 81 4.38 17.57 6.95
C ALA A 81 4.61 16.30 7.83
N PRO A 82 4.96 16.43 9.12
CA PRO A 82 5.44 15.30 9.93
C PRO A 82 4.31 14.32 10.29
N TRP A 83 3.06 14.74 10.17
CA TRP A 83 1.88 13.91 10.35
C TRP A 83 1.62 12.99 9.16
N TRP A 84 2.14 13.31 7.98
CA TRP A 84 1.84 12.55 6.76
C TRP A 84 2.29 11.08 6.84
N PRO A 85 3.54 10.76 7.25
CA PRO A 85 3.97 9.37 7.44
C PRO A 85 3.11 8.63 8.47
N LEU A 86 2.64 9.31 9.53
CA LEU A 86 1.77 8.72 10.55
C LEU A 86 0.41 8.33 9.95
N VAL A 87 -0.19 9.21 9.14
CA VAL A 87 -1.45 8.93 8.46
C VAL A 87 -1.29 7.78 7.46
N CYS A 88 -0.24 7.82 6.63
CA CYS A 88 0.07 6.73 5.70
C CYS A 88 0.31 5.40 6.43
N GLY A 89 1.04 5.41 7.54
CA GLY A 89 1.28 4.24 8.38
C GLY A 89 0.00 3.68 8.99
N GLY A 90 -0.89 4.54 9.51
CA GLY A 90 -2.19 4.13 10.03
C GLY A 90 -3.07 3.47 8.96
N ILE A 91 -3.13 4.06 7.77
CA ILE A 91 -3.90 3.49 6.65
C ILE A 91 -3.26 2.18 6.15
N LEU A 92 -1.93 2.11 6.06
CA LEU A 92 -1.20 0.90 5.69
C LEU A 92 -1.54 -0.25 6.64
N MET A 93 -1.54 -0.01 7.96
CA MET A 93 -1.91 -1.01 8.95
C MET A 93 -3.38 -1.45 8.80
N ALA A 94 -4.28 -0.50 8.54
CA ALA A 94 -5.69 -0.80 8.29
C ALA A 94 -5.91 -1.64 7.01
N MET A 95 -5.01 -1.59 6.03
CA MET A 95 -5.03 -2.42 4.82
C MET A 95 -4.42 -3.80 5.04
N LEU A 96 -3.29 -3.86 5.74
CA LEU A 96 -2.56 -5.10 5.98
C LEU A 96 -3.34 -6.03 6.92
N PHE A 97 -4.01 -5.47 7.93
CA PHE A 97 -4.74 -6.27 8.91
C PHE A 97 -5.80 -7.20 8.26
N PRO A 98 -6.73 -6.72 7.41
CA PRO A 98 -7.60 -7.55 6.59
C PRO A 98 -6.87 -8.65 5.80
N GLY A 99 -5.80 -8.28 5.09
CA GLY A 99 -5.01 -9.21 4.28
C GLY A 99 -4.40 -10.34 5.12
N LEU A 100 -3.88 -10.02 6.31
CA LEU A 100 -3.31 -10.99 7.24
C LEU A 100 -4.39 -11.89 7.85
N VAL A 101 -5.53 -11.32 8.25
CA VAL A 101 -6.68 -12.10 8.77
C VAL A 101 -7.14 -13.11 7.71
N LEU A 102 -7.33 -12.67 6.46
CA LEU A 102 -7.71 -13.54 5.35
C LEU A 102 -6.65 -14.61 5.03
N SER A 103 -5.37 -14.31 5.26
CA SER A 103 -4.25 -15.22 4.99
C SER A 103 -4.14 -16.34 6.04
N PHE A 104 -4.22 -15.98 7.32
CA PHE A 104 -3.79 -16.84 8.42
C PHE A 104 -4.94 -17.39 9.27
N HIS A 105 -6.07 -16.69 9.34
CA HIS A 105 -7.16 -17.08 10.23
C HIS A 105 -7.81 -18.40 9.77
N SER A 106 -7.93 -19.35 10.69
CA SER A 106 -8.41 -20.70 10.42
C SER A 106 -9.84 -20.75 9.87
N GLY A 107 -10.73 -19.86 10.35
CA GLY A 107 -12.12 -19.78 9.87
C GLY A 107 -12.22 -19.50 8.37
N TRP A 108 -11.38 -18.61 7.84
CA TRP A 108 -11.38 -18.22 6.43
C TRP A 108 -10.84 -19.32 5.51
N ARG A 109 -10.19 -20.37 6.06
CA ARG A 109 -9.74 -21.52 5.27
C ARG A 109 -10.87 -22.32 4.66
N LYS A 110 -12.08 -22.25 5.26
CA LYS A 110 -13.28 -22.94 4.81
C LYS A 110 -13.92 -22.29 3.57
N VAL A 111 -13.70 -20.99 3.36
CA VAL A 111 -14.17 -20.25 2.19
C VAL A 111 -13.39 -20.64 0.94
N SER A 112 -14.05 -20.61 -0.23
CA SER A 112 -13.42 -20.94 -1.51
C SER A 112 -12.10 -20.17 -1.71
N ILE A 113 -11.06 -20.92 -2.08
CA ILE A 113 -9.70 -20.38 -2.21
C ILE A 113 -9.65 -19.24 -3.22
N HIS A 114 -10.46 -19.28 -4.29
CA HIS A 114 -10.47 -18.28 -5.33
C HIS A 114 -10.94 -16.90 -4.83
N LYS A 115 -12.11 -16.86 -4.17
CA LYS A 115 -12.67 -15.61 -3.61
C LYS A 115 -11.73 -15.02 -2.57
N ARG A 116 -11.20 -15.86 -1.67
CA ARG A 116 -10.26 -15.44 -0.62
C ARG A 116 -8.96 -14.89 -1.19
N LEU A 117 -8.37 -15.58 -2.18
CA LEU A 117 -7.10 -15.21 -2.78
C LEU A 117 -7.18 -13.84 -3.48
N ASN A 118 -8.25 -13.59 -4.25
CA ASN A 118 -8.44 -12.31 -4.93
C ASN A 118 -8.58 -11.15 -3.93
N LEU A 119 -9.38 -11.36 -2.87
CA LEU A 119 -9.61 -10.35 -1.84
C LEU A 119 -8.33 -10.04 -1.04
N MET A 120 -7.62 -11.08 -0.61
CA MET A 120 -6.33 -10.98 0.09
C MET A 120 -5.29 -10.24 -0.76
N LEU A 121 -5.18 -10.60 -2.04
CA LEU A 121 -4.26 -9.95 -2.98
C LEU A 121 -4.64 -8.48 -3.19
N GLY A 122 -5.92 -8.15 -3.28
CA GLY A 122 -6.38 -6.77 -3.36
C GLY A 122 -5.88 -5.91 -2.19
N PHE A 123 -5.99 -6.42 -0.96
CA PHE A 123 -5.51 -5.70 0.23
C PHE A 123 -3.98 -5.51 0.20
N PHE A 124 -3.24 -6.54 -0.18
CA PHE A 124 -1.78 -6.44 -0.30
C PHE A 124 -1.33 -5.49 -1.42
N ILE A 125 -2.02 -5.48 -2.57
CA ILE A 125 -1.73 -4.51 -3.63
C ILE A 125 -2.05 -3.09 -3.17
N SER A 126 -3.18 -2.87 -2.50
CA SER A 126 -3.54 -1.54 -1.96
C SER A 126 -2.50 -1.05 -0.95
N ALA A 127 -2.05 -1.93 -0.06
CA ALA A 127 -0.94 -1.66 0.86
C ALA A 127 0.37 -1.35 0.12
N TRP A 128 0.67 -2.07 -0.96
CA TRP A 128 1.86 -1.83 -1.78
C TRP A 128 1.80 -0.48 -2.52
N VAL A 129 0.64 -0.09 -3.05
CA VAL A 129 0.43 1.26 -3.62
C VAL A 129 0.61 2.34 -2.57
N MET A 130 0.14 2.10 -1.34
CA MET A 130 0.39 3.02 -0.22
C MET A 130 1.88 3.16 0.11
N LEU A 131 2.66 2.07 0.02
CA LEU A 131 4.11 2.16 0.11
C LEU A 131 4.67 3.02 -1.04
N LEU A 132 4.23 2.86 -2.29
CA LEU A 132 4.69 3.76 -3.36
C LEU A 132 4.48 5.25 -3.02
N SER A 133 3.35 5.60 -2.40
CA SER A 133 3.07 6.96 -1.92
C SER A 133 4.12 7.48 -0.94
N LEU A 134 4.52 6.64 0.03
CA LEU A 134 5.56 6.99 1.00
C LEU A 134 6.93 7.20 0.32
N GLY A 135 7.30 6.33 -0.63
CA GLY A 135 8.59 6.41 -1.31
C GLY A 135 8.75 7.64 -2.19
N VAL A 136 7.67 8.09 -2.83
CA VAL A 136 7.68 9.26 -3.72
C VAL A 136 7.94 10.58 -2.99
N GLN A 137 7.59 10.67 -1.70
CA GLN A 137 7.71 11.93 -0.95
C GLN A 137 9.10 12.19 -0.39
N ASP A 138 9.88 11.15 -0.13
CA ASP A 138 11.19 11.28 0.50
C ASP A 138 12.28 10.58 -0.32
N PRO A 139 12.71 11.19 -1.44
CA PRO A 139 13.72 10.62 -2.34
C PRO A 139 15.09 10.43 -1.68
N LEU A 140 15.36 11.08 -0.54
CA LEU A 140 16.62 10.91 0.20
C LEU A 140 16.59 9.66 1.10
N ASN A 141 15.41 9.28 1.58
CA ASN A 141 15.18 8.09 2.39
C ASN A 141 15.03 6.80 1.54
N VAL A 142 15.04 6.96 0.21
CA VAL A 142 15.08 5.87 -0.78
C VAL A 142 16.40 5.08 -0.71
N ALA A 143 17.48 5.67 -0.16
CA ALA A 143 18.82 5.07 -0.15
C ALA A 143 19.04 3.96 0.89
N ASP A 144 18.32 3.93 2.03
CA ASP A 144 18.79 3.18 3.21
C ASP A 144 18.00 1.90 3.57
N GLY A 145 16.96 1.53 2.81
CA GLY A 145 16.20 0.30 3.11
C GLY A 145 14.81 0.26 2.50
N TYR A 146 14.25 1.44 2.22
CA TYR A 146 12.91 1.59 1.68
C TYR A 146 12.70 0.85 0.35
N ASN A 147 13.67 0.95 -0.56
CA ASN A 147 13.67 0.25 -1.84
C ASN A 147 13.64 -1.28 -1.67
N PHE A 148 14.39 -1.81 -0.70
CA PHE A 148 14.37 -3.24 -0.42
C PHE A 148 13.01 -3.70 0.11
N LEU A 149 12.36 -2.88 0.94
CA LEU A 149 11.01 -3.17 1.43
C LEU A 149 9.99 -3.10 0.27
N LEU A 150 10.05 -2.08 -0.57
CA LEU A 150 9.16 -1.89 -1.71
C LEU A 150 9.29 -3.03 -2.74
N LEU A 151 10.53 -3.36 -3.12
CA LEU A 151 10.81 -4.41 -4.09
C LEU A 151 10.58 -5.80 -3.48
N GLY A 152 11.04 -6.01 -2.25
CA GLY A 152 10.88 -7.26 -1.52
C GLY A 152 9.41 -7.59 -1.29
N SER A 153 8.58 -6.61 -0.94
CA SER A 153 7.13 -6.80 -0.81
C SER A 153 6.45 -7.08 -2.15
N ALA A 154 6.85 -6.41 -3.24
CA ALA A 154 6.34 -6.71 -4.59
C ALA A 154 6.64 -8.16 -4.99
N ILE A 155 7.88 -8.60 -4.79
CA ILE A 155 8.30 -9.98 -5.06
C ILE A 155 7.54 -10.95 -4.16
N ALA A 156 7.41 -10.65 -2.87
CA ALA A 156 6.68 -11.50 -1.93
C ALA A 156 5.20 -11.67 -2.32
N ILE A 157 4.54 -10.59 -2.75
CA ILE A 157 3.15 -10.62 -3.26
C ILE A 157 3.08 -11.47 -4.53
N GLY A 158 3.97 -11.23 -5.50
CA GLY A 158 3.98 -11.96 -6.78
C GLY A 158 4.26 -13.47 -6.61
N VAL A 159 5.29 -13.81 -5.83
CA VAL A 159 5.66 -15.22 -5.54
C VAL A 159 4.58 -15.89 -4.69
N GLY A 160 4.06 -15.18 -3.68
CA GLY A 160 2.96 -15.66 -2.84
C GLY A 160 1.72 -16.00 -3.66
N PHE A 161 1.32 -15.09 -4.54
CA PHE A 161 0.20 -15.29 -5.46
C PHE A 161 0.43 -16.48 -6.39
N TRP A 162 1.59 -16.53 -7.06
CA TRP A 162 1.94 -17.63 -7.96
C TRP A 162 1.87 -18.99 -7.24
N ARG A 163 2.47 -19.08 -6.04
CA ARG A 163 2.47 -20.31 -5.23
C ARG A 163 1.06 -20.74 -4.84
N LEU A 164 0.20 -19.79 -4.45
CA LEU A 164 -1.18 -20.09 -4.06
C LEU A 164 -2.02 -20.50 -5.27
N ARG A 165 -1.86 -19.84 -6.42
CA ARG A 165 -2.52 -20.21 -7.67
C ARG A 165 -2.16 -21.63 -8.13
N ARG A 166 -0.90 -22.05 -7.98
CA ARG A 166 -0.48 -23.44 -8.26
C ARG A 166 -1.13 -24.48 -7.33
N LYS A 167 -1.51 -24.10 -6.11
CA LYS A 167 -2.21 -25.02 -5.20
C LYS A 167 -3.69 -25.14 -5.54
N GLN A 168 -4.30 -24.07 -6.07
CA GLN A 168 -5.68 -24.08 -6.54
C GLN A 168 -5.89 -25.12 -7.66
N THR A 169 -5.03 -25.11 -8.68
CA THR A 169 -5.15 -26.04 -9.82
C THR A 169 -5.07 -27.51 -9.41
N LYS A 170 -4.37 -27.83 -8.31
CA LYS A 170 -4.31 -29.20 -7.78
C LYS A 170 -5.55 -29.60 -6.99
N ALA A 171 -6.20 -28.65 -6.32
CA ALA A 171 -7.40 -28.91 -5.52
C ALA A 171 -8.64 -29.13 -6.41
N GLU A 172 -8.74 -28.42 -7.53
CA GLU A 172 -9.84 -28.57 -8.50
C GLU A 172 -9.81 -29.94 -9.21
N VAL A 173 -8.63 -30.56 -9.37
CA VAL A 173 -8.49 -31.89 -9.99
C VAL A 173 -8.95 -33.02 -9.07
N ILE A 174 -8.91 -32.83 -7.75
CA ILE A 174 -9.24 -33.87 -6.76
C ILE A 174 -10.74 -33.90 -6.43
N PHE A 175 -11.46 -32.78 -6.64
CA PHE A 175 -12.91 -32.66 -6.39
C PHE A 175 -13.66 -32.13 -7.62
N PRO A 176 -13.80 -32.93 -8.70
CA PRO A 176 -14.38 -32.48 -9.97
C PRO A 176 -15.88 -32.13 -9.92
N TYR A 177 -16.60 -32.53 -8.86
CA TYR A 177 -18.07 -32.38 -8.76
C TYR A 177 -18.55 -31.07 -8.12
N LEU A 178 -17.65 -30.15 -7.75
CA LEU A 178 -18.01 -28.81 -7.25
C LEU A 178 -17.99 -27.72 -8.33
N ILE A 179 -17.93 -28.14 -9.59
CA ILE A 179 -18.18 -27.27 -10.75
C ILE A 179 -19.70 -27.29 -10.96
N ILE A 180 -20.42 -26.42 -10.26
CA ILE A 180 -21.77 -26.04 -10.67
C ILE A 180 -21.57 -25.10 -11.87
N PRO A 181 -22.00 -25.47 -13.09
CA PRO A 181 -21.99 -24.53 -14.21
C PRO A 181 -22.89 -23.34 -13.84
N ALA A 182 -22.36 -22.13 -14.01
CA ALA A 182 -23.06 -20.87 -13.84
C ALA A 182 -24.30 -20.78 -14.75
#